data_AF-A0A847FN69-F1
#
_entry.id   AF-A0A847FN69-F1
#
_cell.length_a   1.000
_cell.length_b   1.000
_cell.length_c   1.000
_cell.angle_alpha   90.00
_cell.angle_beta   90.00
_cell.angle_gamma   90.00
#
_symmetry.space_group_name_H-M   'P 1'
#
loop_
_entity.id
_entity.type
_entity.pdbx_description
1 polymer ?
#
loop_
_entity_poly.entity_id
_entity_poly.type
_entity_poly.pdbx_seq_one_letter_code
_entity_poly.pdbx_strand_id
1 'polypeptide(L)'
;MDIRVYDWQGNERNVDYLRARYGDFIIHPAPPGEGPVYKIAALREKIYTAATLVVRVTNKDGAPIEGLQVAWYWPDAPDDPYAGPQGGLPSQMRPQRAVTGFTNINGDTGFGMGRGAYFFPSQGQIGPHATWIYGQATRSDVILGLGMLGQTNHDHYDVEFVSVIHEGTPPPPDFPREEILAELARVEEAIRAIRTMIG
;
A
#
# COMPACT_ATOMS: atom_id res chain seq x y z
N MET A 1 -7.65 6.93 1.93
CA MET A 1 -7.89 6.20 3.19
C MET A 1 -6.61 6.33 3.98
N ASP A 2 -6.73 6.77 5.23
CA ASP A 2 -5.56 6.97 6.10
C ASP A 2 -5.26 5.68 6.86
N ILE A 3 -3.98 5.40 7.08
CA ILE A 3 -3.51 4.20 7.78
C ILE A 3 -3.64 4.43 9.27
N ARG A 4 -4.41 3.57 9.94
CA ARG A 4 -4.52 3.58 11.40
C ARG A 4 -3.32 2.87 12.02
N VAL A 5 -2.81 3.40 13.11
CA VAL A 5 -1.72 2.76 13.86
C VAL A 5 -2.23 2.43 15.25
N TYR A 6 -1.92 1.23 15.72
CA TYR A 6 -2.22 0.82 17.08
C TYR A 6 -0.93 0.40 17.79
N ASP A 7 -0.70 0.94 18.99
CA ASP A 7 0.36 0.44 19.86
C ASP A 7 0.02 -0.96 20.41
N TRP A 8 0.98 -1.59 21.08
CA TRP A 8 0.83 -2.95 21.61
C TRP A 8 -0.28 -3.11 22.65
N GLN A 9 -0.75 -2.01 23.25
CA GLN A 9 -1.87 -1.99 24.19
C GLN A 9 -3.21 -1.79 23.49
N GLY A 10 -3.21 -1.58 22.17
CA GLY A 10 -4.39 -1.34 21.35
C GLY A 10 -4.81 0.12 21.28
N ASN A 11 -4.02 1.06 21.81
CA ASN A 11 -4.35 2.49 21.69
C ASN A 11 -4.00 2.99 20.29
N GLU A 12 -4.86 3.84 19.73
CA GLU A 12 -4.59 4.47 18.45
C GLU A 12 -3.43 5.48 18.55
N ARG A 13 -2.55 5.45 17.56
CA ARG A 13 -1.39 6.30 17.38
C ARG A 13 -1.35 6.79 15.93
N ASN A 14 -0.33 7.58 15.61
CA ASN A 14 -0.06 8.02 14.25
C ASN A 14 1.12 7.26 13.63
N VAL A 15 1.37 7.48 12.34
CA VAL A 15 2.52 6.91 11.63
C VAL A 15 3.86 7.37 12.21
N ASP A 16 3.93 8.61 12.71
CA ASP A 16 5.15 9.16 13.30
C ASP A 16 5.60 8.37 14.54
N TYR A 17 4.66 7.85 15.33
CA TYR A 17 4.94 6.95 16.44
C TYR A 17 5.72 5.70 15.99
N LEU A 18 5.25 5.04 14.91
CA LEU A 18 5.97 3.88 14.38
C LEU A 18 7.31 4.28 13.78
N ARG A 19 7.39 5.39 13.04
CA ARG A 19 8.67 5.85 12.46
C ARG A 19 9.71 6.18 13.52
N ALA A 20 9.30 6.77 14.63
CA ALA A 20 10.20 7.09 15.75
C ALA A 20 10.81 5.84 16.38
N ARG A 21 10.07 4.72 16.42
CA ARG A 21 10.51 3.47 17.07
C ARG A 21 11.16 2.48 16.11
N TYR A 22 10.57 2.30 14.93
CA TYR A 22 10.93 1.29 13.94
C TYR A 22 11.64 1.88 12.73
N GLY A 23 11.92 3.18 12.71
CA GLY A 23 12.58 3.83 11.57
C GLY A 23 11.67 3.96 10.35
N ASP A 24 12.27 4.28 9.22
CA ASP A 24 11.53 4.52 7.99
C ASP A 24 11.01 3.23 7.36
N PHE A 25 9.83 3.36 6.77
CA PHE A 25 9.19 2.37 5.91
C PHE A 25 8.59 3.07 4.69
N ILE A 26 8.39 2.30 3.63
CA ILE A 26 7.91 2.76 2.33
C ILE A 26 6.56 2.11 2.07
N ILE A 27 5.57 2.94 1.74
CA ILE A 27 4.30 2.49 1.19
C ILE A 27 4.31 2.83 -0.29
N HIS A 28 4.26 1.80 -1.13
CA HIS A 28 4.04 1.95 -2.56
C HIS A 28 2.56 1.71 -2.85
N PRO A 29 1.82 2.75 -3.26
CA PRO A 29 0.37 2.66 -3.37
C PRO A 29 -0.04 1.80 -4.57
N ALA A 30 -1.12 1.03 -4.39
CA ALA A 30 -1.79 0.34 -5.48
C ALA A 30 -2.18 1.35 -6.58
N PRO A 31 -2.03 0.99 -7.87
CA PRO A 31 -2.38 1.87 -8.97
C PRO A 31 -3.88 2.19 -8.98
N PRO A 32 -4.28 3.34 -9.55
CA PRO A 32 -5.69 3.64 -9.79
C PRO A 32 -6.30 2.65 -10.80
N GLY A 33 -7.64 2.60 -10.85
CA GLY A 33 -8.37 1.71 -11.76
C GLY A 33 -9.69 1.23 -11.16
N GLU A 34 -10.49 0.53 -11.96
CA GLU A 34 -11.74 -0.07 -11.51
C GLU A 34 -11.52 -1.40 -10.80
N GLY A 35 -12.51 -1.81 -10.01
CA GLY A 35 -12.56 -3.13 -9.37
C GLY A 35 -11.87 -3.19 -8.00
N PRO A 36 -11.61 -4.41 -7.50
CA PRO A 36 -11.03 -4.62 -6.18
C PRO A 36 -9.64 -4.01 -6.07
N VAL A 37 -9.41 -3.28 -4.97
CA VAL A 37 -8.10 -2.79 -4.57
C VAL A 37 -7.88 -3.07 -3.09
N TYR A 38 -6.70 -3.56 -2.77
CA TYR A 38 -6.29 -3.89 -1.41
C TYR A 38 -5.42 -2.77 -0.86
N LYS A 39 -5.96 -2.05 0.12
CA LYS A 39 -5.30 -0.92 0.77
C LYS A 39 -4.81 -1.30 2.15
N ILE A 40 -3.66 -0.79 2.56
CA ILE A 40 -3.22 -0.93 3.95
C ILE A 40 -4.15 -0.07 4.79
N ALA A 41 -4.84 -0.70 5.75
CA ALA A 41 -5.83 -0.07 6.60
C ALA A 41 -5.32 0.17 8.02
N ALA A 42 -4.46 -0.73 8.51
CA ALA A 42 -3.85 -0.56 9.82
C ALA A 42 -2.49 -1.24 9.96
N LEU A 43 -1.71 -0.72 10.91
CA LEU A 43 -0.48 -1.33 11.41
C LEU A 43 -0.62 -1.53 12.92
N ARG A 44 -0.31 -2.73 13.42
CA ARG A 44 -0.48 -3.08 14.85
C ARG A 44 0.83 -3.51 15.47
N GLU A 45 1.33 -2.72 16.40
CA GLU A 45 2.56 -3.03 17.13
C GLU A 45 2.41 -4.31 17.96
N LYS A 46 3.48 -5.10 17.97
CA LYS A 46 3.66 -6.30 18.79
C LYS A 46 4.99 -6.21 19.54
N ILE A 47 4.97 -6.54 20.82
CA ILE A 47 6.14 -6.50 21.71
C ILE A 47 6.23 -7.84 22.44
N TYR A 48 7.45 -8.36 22.64
CA TYR A 48 7.71 -9.63 23.37
C TYR A 48 6.88 -10.80 22.84
N THR A 49 6.80 -10.93 21.51
CA THR A 49 5.88 -11.85 20.84
C THR A 49 6.62 -12.97 20.08
N ALA A 50 5.87 -13.84 19.42
CA ALA A 50 6.41 -14.80 18.47
C ALA A 50 7.10 -14.08 17.30
N ALA A 51 8.16 -14.68 16.76
CA ALA A 51 8.83 -14.21 15.55
C ALA A 51 7.98 -14.54 14.30
N THR A 52 6.81 -13.93 14.17
CA THR A 52 5.87 -14.18 13.09
C THR A 52 5.15 -12.90 12.75
N LEU A 53 5.27 -12.44 11.51
CA LEU A 53 4.44 -11.35 11.00
C LEU A 53 3.08 -11.91 10.66
N VAL A 54 2.01 -11.33 11.21
CA VAL A 54 0.65 -11.63 10.81
C VAL A 54 0.15 -10.57 9.84
N VAL A 55 -0.41 -11.04 8.73
CA VAL A 55 -1.15 -10.22 7.78
C VAL A 55 -2.62 -10.59 7.86
N ARG A 56 -3.47 -9.61 8.12
CA ARG A 56 -4.92 -9.76 8.13
C ARG A 56 -5.53 -9.08 6.92
N VAL A 57 -6.52 -9.72 6.31
CA VAL A 57 -7.26 -9.15 5.18
C VAL A 57 -8.76 -9.19 5.42
N THR A 58 -9.40 -8.05 5.25
CA THR A 58 -10.85 -7.87 5.45
C THR A 58 -11.48 -7.19 4.22
N ASN A 59 -12.79 -7.29 4.07
CA ASN A 59 -13.53 -6.44 3.14
C ASN A 59 -13.86 -5.08 3.78
N LYS A 60 -14.48 -4.17 3.01
CA LYS A 60 -14.88 -2.82 3.49
C LYS A 60 -15.77 -2.82 4.74
N ASP A 61 -16.51 -3.90 4.99
CA ASP A 61 -17.44 -4.05 6.11
C ASP A 61 -16.76 -4.70 7.33
N GLY A 62 -15.45 -4.98 7.25
CA GLY A 62 -14.65 -5.60 8.31
C GLY A 62 -14.75 -7.13 8.38
N ALA A 63 -15.47 -7.78 7.47
CA ALA A 63 -15.54 -9.24 7.43
C ALA A 63 -14.22 -9.83 6.88
N PRO A 64 -13.73 -10.94 7.46
CA PRO A 64 -12.50 -11.58 7.00
C PRO A 64 -12.62 -12.13 5.58
N ILE A 65 -11.53 -12.08 4.81
CA ILE A 65 -11.44 -12.70 3.48
C ILE A 65 -10.55 -13.94 3.59
N GLU A 66 -11.15 -15.12 3.52
CA GLU A 66 -10.47 -16.42 3.48
C GLU A 66 -9.91 -16.73 2.08
N GLY A 67 -8.82 -17.50 2.01
CA GLY A 67 -8.27 -18.04 0.78
C GLY A 67 -7.54 -17.03 -0.10
N LEU A 68 -7.26 -15.82 0.40
CA LEU A 68 -6.52 -14.80 -0.32
C LEU A 68 -5.02 -15.05 -0.18
N GLN A 69 -4.30 -15.02 -1.30
CA GLN A 69 -2.86 -15.22 -1.30
C GLN A 69 -2.13 -13.91 -0.98
N VAL A 70 -1.26 -13.95 0.03
CA VAL A 70 -0.42 -12.82 0.47
C VAL A 70 1.03 -13.17 0.19
N ALA A 71 1.79 -12.19 -0.27
CA ALA A 71 3.21 -12.34 -0.55
C ALA A 71 4.07 -11.80 0.59
N TRP A 72 5.17 -12.48 0.89
CA TRP A 72 6.17 -12.07 1.86
C TRP A 72 7.56 -12.05 1.21
N TYR A 73 8.24 -10.91 1.30
CA TYR A 73 9.48 -10.63 0.60
C TYR A 73 10.69 -10.51 1.54
N TRP A 74 11.85 -10.91 1.04
CA TRP A 74 13.19 -10.42 1.42
C TRP A 74 14.10 -10.52 0.19
N PRO A 75 15.27 -9.84 0.15
CA PRO A 75 16.13 -9.80 -1.04
C PRO A 75 16.55 -11.16 -1.58
N ASP A 76 16.69 -12.14 -0.69
CA ASP A 76 17.11 -13.51 -0.99
C ASP A 76 15.97 -14.52 -0.87
N ALA A 77 14.71 -14.08 -0.93
CA ALA A 77 13.58 -15.01 -0.99
C ALA A 77 13.68 -15.89 -2.26
N PRO A 78 13.01 -17.05 -2.30
CA PRO A 78 12.94 -17.85 -3.52
C PRO A 78 12.50 -17.02 -4.73
N ASP A 79 12.99 -17.39 -5.91
CA ASP A 79 12.56 -16.78 -7.16
C ASP A 79 11.08 -17.09 -7.40
N ASP A 80 10.30 -16.04 -7.67
CA ASP A 80 8.89 -16.13 -8.04
C ASP A 80 8.60 -15.14 -9.18
N PRO A 81 8.40 -15.63 -10.43
CA PRO A 81 8.19 -14.76 -11.59
C PRO A 81 6.87 -13.97 -11.53
N TYR A 82 5.95 -14.34 -10.63
CA TYR A 82 4.67 -13.67 -10.44
C TYR A 82 4.65 -12.77 -9.19
N ALA A 83 5.79 -12.64 -8.50
CA ALA A 83 5.90 -11.73 -7.37
C ALA A 83 5.79 -10.25 -7.80
N GLY A 84 4.88 -9.56 -7.13
CA GLY A 84 4.59 -8.14 -7.30
C GLY A 84 3.13 -7.91 -7.68
N PRO A 85 2.49 -6.84 -7.18
CA PRO A 85 1.14 -6.47 -7.60
C PRO A 85 1.14 -5.73 -8.94
N GLN A 86 -0.04 -5.50 -9.48
CA GLN A 86 -0.26 -4.50 -10.52
C GLN A 86 0.27 -3.15 -10.00
N GLY A 87 1.07 -2.46 -10.81
CA GLY A 87 1.76 -1.22 -10.41
C GLY A 87 3.18 -1.43 -9.87
N GLY A 88 3.64 -2.67 -9.75
CA GLY A 88 5.03 -3.00 -9.47
C GLY A 88 5.42 -2.92 -7.99
N LEU A 89 6.73 -3.00 -7.75
CA LEU A 89 7.34 -2.98 -6.42
C LEU A 89 8.14 -1.68 -6.22
N PRO A 90 8.33 -1.21 -4.97
CA PRO A 90 9.31 -0.18 -4.65
C PRO A 90 10.67 -0.44 -5.31
N SER A 91 11.34 0.60 -5.79
CA SER A 91 12.62 0.47 -6.53
C SER A 91 13.77 -0.08 -5.69
N GLN A 92 13.65 -0.06 -4.37
CA GLN A 92 14.59 -0.64 -3.41
C GLN A 92 14.49 -2.17 -3.35
N MET A 93 13.40 -2.75 -3.85
CA MET A 93 13.19 -4.19 -3.82
C MET A 93 13.77 -4.86 -5.05
N ARG A 94 14.45 -5.98 -4.83
CA ARG A 94 14.76 -6.93 -5.90
C ARG A 94 13.45 -7.53 -6.45
N PRO A 95 13.20 -7.51 -7.77
CA PRO A 95 12.00 -8.10 -8.35
C PRO A 95 12.04 -9.64 -8.26
N GLN A 96 10.88 -10.27 -8.46
CA GLN A 96 10.71 -11.73 -8.56
C GLN A 96 11.16 -12.51 -7.32
N ARG A 97 10.88 -11.98 -6.14
CA ARG A 97 11.25 -12.58 -4.86
C ARG A 97 10.02 -12.59 -3.97
N ALA A 98 9.56 -13.77 -3.56
CA ALA A 98 8.53 -13.89 -2.55
C ALA A 98 8.43 -15.34 -2.04
N VAL A 99 7.89 -15.49 -0.84
CA VAL A 99 7.10 -16.67 -0.48
C VAL A 99 5.64 -16.24 -0.33
N THR A 100 4.72 -17.18 -0.37
CA THR A 100 3.29 -16.86 -0.25
C THR A 100 2.61 -17.69 0.82
N GLY A 101 1.51 -17.16 1.36
CA GLY A 101 0.61 -17.83 2.29
C GLY A 101 -0.83 -17.47 1.95
N PHE A 102 -1.75 -18.37 2.28
CA PHE A 102 -3.19 -18.13 2.09
C PHE A 102 -3.82 -17.74 3.41
N THR A 103 -4.70 -16.74 3.38
CA THR A 103 -5.48 -16.36 4.56
C THR A 103 -6.42 -17.50 4.97
N ASN A 104 -6.53 -17.73 6.28
CA ASN A 104 -7.48 -18.69 6.86
C ASN A 104 -8.88 -18.08 7.03
N ILE A 105 -9.80 -18.80 7.67
CA ILE A 105 -11.17 -18.36 7.96
C ILE A 105 -11.29 -17.02 8.73
N ASN A 106 -10.25 -16.64 9.49
CA ASN A 106 -10.20 -15.35 10.20
C ASN A 106 -9.62 -14.22 9.32
N GLY A 107 -9.26 -14.51 8.08
CA GLY A 107 -8.62 -13.58 7.16
C GLY A 107 -7.12 -13.40 7.42
N ASP A 108 -6.51 -14.27 8.22
CA ASP A 108 -5.12 -14.13 8.67
C ASP A 108 -4.19 -15.10 7.94
N THR A 109 -2.97 -14.66 7.66
CA THR A 109 -1.83 -15.52 7.31
C THR A 109 -0.60 -15.06 8.08
N GLY A 110 0.27 -16.01 8.46
CA GLY A 110 1.47 -15.74 9.25
C GLY A 110 2.74 -16.14 8.50
N PHE A 111 3.78 -15.33 8.63
CA PHE A 111 5.11 -15.61 8.08
C PHE A 111 6.16 -15.62 9.18
N GLY A 112 6.82 -16.77 9.36
CA GLY A 112 7.91 -16.91 10.33
C GLY A 112 9.08 -15.98 9.98
N MET A 113 9.59 -15.27 10.98
CA MET A 113 10.71 -14.34 10.84
C MET A 113 11.97 -14.95 11.46
N GLY A 114 13.00 -15.15 10.64
CA GLY A 114 14.29 -15.68 11.08
C GLY A 114 15.25 -14.58 11.54
N ARG A 115 16.51 -14.96 11.79
CA ARG A 115 17.59 -14.02 12.18
C ARG A 115 17.77 -12.86 11.20
N GLY A 116 17.56 -13.11 9.90
CA GLY A 116 17.68 -12.09 8.86
C GLY A 116 16.59 -11.01 8.89
N ALA A 117 15.55 -11.17 9.71
CA ALA A 117 14.49 -10.16 9.85
C ALA A 117 14.86 -9.04 10.83
N TYR A 118 15.92 -9.21 11.62
CA TYR A 118 16.33 -8.18 12.58
C TYR A 118 16.98 -7.00 11.87
N PHE A 119 16.58 -5.78 12.25
CA PHE A 119 17.12 -4.54 11.72
C PHE A 119 17.29 -3.48 12.81
N PHE A 120 18.17 -2.50 12.56
CA PHE A 120 18.56 -1.49 13.53
C PHE A 120 18.27 -0.06 13.00
N PRO A 121 17.08 0.50 13.30
CA PRO A 121 16.69 1.84 12.87
C PRO A 121 17.68 2.94 13.29
N SER A 122 18.28 2.80 14.47
CA SER A 122 19.29 3.74 14.98
C SER A 122 20.57 3.78 14.13
N GLN A 123 20.77 2.78 13.26
CA GLN A 123 21.86 2.72 12.28
C GLN A 123 21.39 3.13 10.87
N GLY A 124 20.19 3.69 10.75
CA GLY A 124 19.59 4.06 9.46
C GLY A 124 19.12 2.85 8.64
N GLN A 125 18.97 1.67 9.25
CA GLN A 125 18.46 0.49 8.55
C GLN A 125 16.94 0.56 8.41
N ILE A 126 16.48 0.23 7.21
CA ILE A 126 15.09 -0.10 6.90
C ILE A 126 14.89 -1.61 7.08
N GLY A 127 13.74 -2.03 7.60
CA GLY A 127 13.39 -3.45 7.72
C GLY A 127 13.49 -4.17 6.36
N PRO A 128 14.07 -5.38 6.30
CA PRO A 128 14.42 -6.03 5.04
C PRO A 128 13.23 -6.64 4.32
N HIS A 129 12.06 -6.65 4.95
CA HIS A 129 10.90 -7.35 4.45
C HIS A 129 9.80 -6.43 3.92
N ALA A 130 9.00 -7.00 3.02
CA ALA A 130 7.82 -6.36 2.48
C ALA A 130 6.65 -7.34 2.34
N THR A 131 5.42 -6.82 2.33
CA THR A 131 4.20 -7.61 2.10
C THR A 131 3.21 -6.89 1.19
N TRP A 132 2.45 -7.67 0.43
CA TRP A 132 1.35 -7.22 -0.44
C TRP A 132 0.39 -8.38 -0.73
N ILE A 133 -0.78 -8.10 -1.31
CA ILE A 133 -1.70 -9.13 -1.81
C ILE A 133 -1.21 -9.63 -3.17
N TYR A 134 -0.98 -10.94 -3.27
CA TYR A 134 -0.24 -11.57 -4.35
C TYR A 134 -0.92 -11.48 -5.73
N GLY A 135 -0.12 -11.50 -6.80
CA GLY A 135 -0.55 -11.59 -8.20
C GLY A 135 -0.28 -10.32 -9.01
N GLN A 136 0.29 -10.49 -10.21
CA GLN A 136 0.66 -9.37 -11.10
C GLN A 136 -0.52 -8.54 -11.62
N ALA A 137 -1.71 -9.11 -11.62
CA ALA A 137 -2.96 -8.42 -11.96
C ALA A 137 -3.66 -7.84 -10.72
N THR A 138 -3.16 -8.09 -9.52
CA THR A 138 -3.78 -7.66 -8.27
C THR A 138 -3.40 -6.23 -7.94
N ARG A 139 -4.38 -5.37 -7.68
CA ARG A 139 -4.13 -4.01 -7.20
C ARG A 139 -3.95 -4.03 -5.68
N SER A 140 -2.71 -3.96 -5.22
CA SER A 140 -2.38 -3.95 -3.80
C SER A 140 -1.41 -2.83 -3.47
N ASP A 141 -1.59 -2.19 -2.32
CA ASP A 141 -0.50 -1.45 -1.71
C ASP A 141 0.62 -2.44 -1.34
N VAL A 142 1.87 -1.97 -1.38
CA VAL A 142 3.05 -2.69 -0.88
C VAL A 142 3.62 -1.89 0.28
N ILE A 143 3.95 -2.56 1.38
CA ILE A 143 4.74 -1.96 2.47
C ILE A 143 6.09 -2.66 2.56
N LEU A 144 7.18 -1.88 2.46
CA LEU A 144 8.56 -2.27 2.68
C LEU A 144 9.08 -1.59 3.94
N GLY A 145 9.95 -2.26 4.70
CA GLY A 145 10.44 -1.78 5.99
C GLY A 145 9.94 -2.60 7.17
N LEU A 146 9.46 -3.81 6.89
CA LEU A 146 9.01 -4.76 7.89
C LEU A 146 10.19 -5.61 8.39
N GLY A 147 10.06 -6.10 9.61
CA GLY A 147 11.07 -6.92 10.28
C GLY A 147 10.93 -6.83 11.79
N MET A 148 11.92 -7.35 12.49
CA MET A 148 12.00 -7.32 13.94
C MET A 148 13.02 -6.28 14.41
N LEU A 149 12.66 -5.47 15.38
CA LEU A 149 13.56 -4.47 15.94
C LEU A 149 14.74 -5.18 16.64
N GLY A 150 15.97 -4.80 16.29
CA GLY A 150 17.19 -5.33 16.89
C GLY A 150 17.22 -5.15 18.42
N GLN A 151 17.87 -6.09 19.12
CA GLN A 151 17.97 -6.11 20.59
C GLN A 151 16.63 -6.19 21.34
N THR A 152 15.55 -6.59 20.67
CA THR A 152 14.27 -6.89 21.30
C THR A 152 13.93 -8.38 21.17
N ASN A 153 12.91 -8.82 21.92
CA ASN A 153 12.34 -10.15 21.73
C ASN A 153 11.22 -10.09 20.68
N HIS A 154 11.65 -9.95 19.41
CA HIS A 154 10.76 -9.91 18.25
C HIS A 154 9.76 -8.75 18.25
N ASP A 155 10.12 -7.55 18.71
CA ASP A 155 9.22 -6.40 18.56
C ASP A 155 9.06 -6.07 17.07
N HIS A 156 7.83 -5.93 16.59
CA HIS A 156 7.51 -5.63 15.20
C HIS A 156 6.10 -5.02 15.10
N TYR A 157 5.58 -4.87 13.88
CA TYR A 157 4.19 -4.50 13.67
C TYR A 157 3.56 -5.34 12.56
N ASP A 158 2.35 -5.84 12.83
CA ASP A 158 1.52 -6.58 11.90
C ASP A 158 0.80 -5.64 10.93
N VAL A 159 0.34 -6.19 9.80
CA VAL A 159 -0.27 -5.42 8.71
C VAL A 159 -1.70 -5.86 8.46
N GLU A 160 -2.62 -4.91 8.39
CA GLU A 160 -4.02 -5.16 8.01
C GLU A 160 -4.31 -4.53 6.65
N PHE A 161 -4.80 -5.34 5.71
CA PHE A 161 -5.36 -4.89 4.44
C PHE A 161 -6.88 -4.85 4.49
N VAL A 162 -7.44 -3.89 3.77
CA VAL A 162 -8.87 -3.84 3.44
C VAL A 162 -9.05 -3.92 1.93
N SER A 163 -9.97 -4.78 1.50
CA SER A 163 -10.46 -4.83 0.12
C SER A 163 -11.61 -3.83 -0.03
N VAL A 164 -11.42 -2.86 -0.91
CA VAL A 164 -12.46 -1.93 -1.33
C VAL A 164 -12.68 -2.04 -2.83
N ILE A 165 -13.92 -1.82 -3.27
CA ILE A 165 -14.23 -1.73 -4.70
C ILE A 165 -14.05 -0.26 -5.08
N HIS A 166 -13.11 0.02 -5.98
CA HIS A 166 -13.04 1.32 -6.61
C HIS A 166 -13.97 1.31 -7.81
N GLU A 167 -15.11 1.97 -7.68
CA GLU A 167 -15.94 2.32 -8.83
C GLU A 167 -15.14 3.31 -9.67
N GLY A 168 -15.10 3.10 -10.99
CA GLY A 168 -14.38 4.02 -11.88
C GLY A 168 -14.85 5.45 -11.67
N THR A 169 -13.94 6.40 -11.83
CA THR A 169 -14.35 7.78 -11.99
C THR A 169 -15.36 7.80 -13.15
N PRO A 170 -16.59 8.31 -12.96
CA PRO A 170 -17.49 8.52 -14.08
C PRO A 170 -16.71 9.24 -15.18
N PRO A 171 -16.89 8.88 -16.46
CA PRO A 171 -16.31 9.70 -17.52
C PRO A 171 -16.69 11.15 -17.23
N PRO A 172 -15.74 12.11 -17.40
CA PRO A 172 -16.08 13.51 -17.22
C PRO A 172 -17.36 13.79 -18.00
N PRO A 173 -18.32 14.55 -17.43
CA PRO A 173 -19.58 14.83 -18.12
C PRO A 173 -19.27 15.33 -19.53
N ASP A 174 -20.12 14.95 -20.49
CA ASP A 174 -19.99 15.36 -21.88
C ASP A 174 -20.18 16.88 -21.94
N PHE A 175 -19.10 17.61 -21.69
CA PHE A 175 -19.08 19.06 -21.85
C PHE A 175 -19.24 19.30 -23.36
N PRO A 176 -20.13 20.20 -23.80
CA PRO A 176 -20.31 20.51 -25.21
C PRO A 176 -19.07 21.27 -25.70
N ARG A 177 -17.97 20.55 -25.85
CA ARG A 177 -16.63 21.06 -26.11
C ARG A 177 -16.61 21.84 -27.41
N GLU A 178 -17.35 21.37 -28.42
CA GLU A 178 -17.50 22.08 -29.68
C GLU A 178 -18.24 23.42 -29.51
N GLU A 179 -19.30 23.47 -28.70
CA GLU A 179 -20.01 24.74 -28.43
C GLU A 179 -19.15 25.71 -27.63
N ILE A 180 -18.41 25.22 -26.62
CA ILE A 180 -17.49 26.04 -25.82
C ILE A 180 -16.35 26.57 -26.68
N LEU A 181 -15.76 25.74 -27.55
CA LEU A 181 -14.71 26.18 -28.48
C LEU A 181 -15.23 27.19 -29.51
N ALA A 182 -16.44 26.99 -30.02
CA ALA A 182 -17.09 27.95 -30.90
C ALA A 182 -17.34 29.29 -30.20
N GLU A 183 -17.73 29.27 -28.92
CA GLU A 183 -17.95 30.48 -28.14
C GLU A 183 -16.65 31.20 -27.78
N LEU A 184 -15.59 30.47 -27.44
CA LEU A 184 -14.26 31.04 -27.23
C LEU A 184 -13.75 31.72 -28.51
N ALA A 185 -13.92 31.09 -29.68
CA ALA A 185 -13.55 31.68 -30.95
C ALA A 185 -14.32 32.99 -31.22
N ARG A 186 -15.63 33.02 -30.93
CA ARG A 186 -16.46 34.24 -31.04
C ARG A 186 -15.97 35.36 -30.10
N VAL A 187 -15.63 35.03 -28.86
CA VAL A 187 -15.11 36.00 -27.88
C VAL A 187 -13.75 36.54 -28.31
N GLU A 188 -12.84 35.70 -28.81
CA GLU A 188 -11.53 36.12 -29.30
C GLU A 188 -11.62 37.06 -30.50
N GLU A 189 -12.56 36.79 -31.41
CA GLU A 189 -12.82 37.66 -32.56
C GLU A 189 -13.41 39.01 -32.14
N ALA A 190 -14.36 39.02 -31.20
CA ALA A 190 -14.91 40.24 -30.64
C ALA A 190 -13.84 41.08 -29.92
N ILE A 191 -12.97 40.46 -29.11
CA ILE A 191 -11.85 41.14 -28.45
C ILE A 191 -10.89 41.73 -29.49
N ARG A 192 -10.59 41.00 -30.57
CA ARG A 192 -9.74 41.48 -31.65
C ARG A 192 -10.36 42.70 -32.34
N ALA A 193 -11.64 42.66 -32.67
CA ALA A 193 -12.36 43.77 -33.29
C ALA A 193 -12.37 45.01 -32.39
N ILE A 194 -12.65 44.84 -31.09
CA ILE A 194 -12.59 45.94 -30.11
C ILE A 194 -11.19 46.55 -30.12
N ARG A 195 -10.13 45.75 -30.01
CA ARG A 195 -8.73 46.25 -30.01
C ARG A 195 -8.39 47.07 -31.25
N THR A 196 -8.93 46.71 -32.42
CA THR A 196 -8.74 47.48 -33.67
C THR A 196 -9.50 48.81 -33.68
N MET A 197 -10.58 48.95 -32.90
CA MET A 197 -11.34 50.20 -32.80
C MET A 197 -10.76 51.22 -31.81
N ILE A 198 -10.01 50.74 -30.81
CA ILE A 198 -9.40 51.60 -29.76
C ILE A 198 -7.89 51.82 -29.93
N GLY A 199 -7.27 51.24 -30.97
CA GLY A 199 -5.91 51.54 -31.40
C GLY A 199 -5.91 52.36 -32.69
#